data_AF-A0BRQ6-F1
#
_entry.id   AF-A0BRQ6-F1
#
_cell.length_a   1.000
_cell.length_b   1.000
_cell.length_c   1.000
_cell.angle_alpha   90.00
_cell.angle_beta   90.00
_cell.angle_gamma   90.00
#
_symmetry.space_group_name_H-M   'P 1'
#
loop_
_entity.id
_entity.type
_entity.pdbx_description
1 polymer ?
#
loop_
_entity_poly.entity_id
_entity_poly.type
_entity_poly.pdbx_seq_one_letter_code
_entity_poly.pdbx_strand_id
1 'polypeptide(L)'
;MILPQLKVKDLQQIDSARYMRFMQNQIAVMLQLNNPKKLAMAQPSKYIELKDSSKLTQSLVVSKGAKSSDQKKVVLLPTLIQNYYIYYLGTGNNHQVVQRVLSKRNEWMFTTNKNDSSINFRWSLYSKGYQYDKLVSGNKVKQAVNHFEFHSEISQKSYLFKNLQHYCEENQIDIMTFVPLTFVLDFTNEKADMSLLQFLQYYESNAPSSIKLNDTQNKFYSIRRYLNTYMQITDKFVQINKSKIPSTFLGNDYLWILKPTQYNCGRGIHVIKDLDQMAHLLNQYITGKQQKKDGKIIRSKQIVIQKYLEKPLLINNRKFDIRVWGLLNSDLEFFFFEQGYIRMASEEYTTKDVQNQYVHLTNNAIQKQSPNYGKLEDGNQLSFDQAAAYFKSKGDFYKLIVENIKQISLRAFQSTRKKINFFGRRYCFEIFGLDYMIDDDFKVWLIEINSNPCLEESSQLLQGLIPRMLDDAFSLTLDHLFPVTKKQIVFSVPNYSDNHNMWQWLGNLF
;
A
#
# COMPACT_ATOMS: atom_id res chain seq x y z
N MET A 1 -14.14 30.90 -28.10
CA MET A 1 -15.35 30.19 -27.62
C MET A 1 -16.18 31.17 -26.83
N ILE A 2 -17.39 31.47 -27.29
CA ILE A 2 -18.34 32.33 -26.58
C ILE A 2 -18.97 31.45 -25.48
N LEU A 3 -18.71 31.78 -24.21
CA LEU A 3 -19.40 31.15 -23.08
C LEU A 3 -20.88 31.60 -23.08
N PRO A 4 -21.85 30.71 -22.84
CA PRO A 4 -23.26 31.09 -22.84
C PRO A 4 -23.55 32.05 -21.68
N GLN A 5 -24.21 33.17 -21.96
CA GLN A 5 -24.76 34.04 -20.93
C GLN A 5 -26.11 33.49 -20.47
N LEU A 6 -26.16 32.89 -19.28
CA LEU A 6 -27.43 32.56 -18.62
C LEU A 6 -28.04 33.82 -18.02
N LYS A 7 -29.34 34.05 -18.31
CA LYS A 7 -30.08 35.17 -17.72
C LYS A 7 -30.47 34.76 -16.29
N VAL A 8 -30.52 35.72 -15.37
CA VAL A 8 -30.79 35.49 -13.93
C VAL A 8 -32.10 34.75 -13.66
N LYS A 9 -33.04 34.76 -14.61
CA LYS A 9 -34.32 34.05 -14.57
C LYS A 9 -34.15 32.52 -14.67
N ASP A 10 -33.07 32.07 -15.31
CA ASP A 10 -32.73 30.67 -15.51
C ASP A 10 -32.03 30.07 -14.26
N LEU A 11 -31.59 30.90 -13.30
CA LEU A 11 -30.92 30.48 -12.06
C LEU A 11 -31.87 29.94 -11.00
N GLN A 12 -33.18 30.16 -11.12
CA GLN A 12 -34.16 29.63 -10.16
C GLN A 12 -34.50 28.14 -10.37
N GLN A 13 -34.00 27.53 -11.46
CA GLN A 13 -34.23 26.11 -11.79
C GLN A 13 -32.95 25.27 -11.79
N ILE A 14 -31.80 25.84 -11.42
CA ILE A 14 -30.53 25.11 -11.37
C ILE A 14 -30.36 24.53 -9.96
N ASP A 15 -30.43 23.20 -9.86
CA ASP A 15 -30.02 22.44 -8.68
C ASP A 15 -28.70 23.01 -8.14
N SER A 16 -28.69 23.34 -6.84
CA SER A 16 -27.57 23.96 -6.12
C SER A 16 -26.27 23.21 -6.37
N ALA A 17 -26.31 21.88 -6.52
CA ALA A 17 -25.15 21.06 -6.84
C ALA A 17 -24.56 21.34 -8.24
N ARG A 18 -25.42 21.63 -9.22
CA ARG A 18 -25.04 21.93 -10.61
C ARG A 18 -24.45 23.34 -10.73
N TYR A 19 -24.99 24.30 -9.98
CA TYR A 19 -24.42 25.65 -9.86
C TYR A 19 -23.06 25.61 -9.14
N MET A 20 -22.92 24.79 -8.09
CA MET A 20 -21.66 24.63 -7.38
C MET A 20 -20.60 23.92 -8.23
N ARG A 21 -20.96 22.91 -9.03
CA ARG A 21 -20.04 22.31 -10.04
C ARG A 21 -19.60 23.32 -11.10
N PHE A 22 -20.51 24.20 -11.53
CA PHE A 22 -20.18 25.27 -12.46
C PHE A 22 -19.16 26.23 -11.83
N MET A 23 -19.37 26.66 -10.58
CA MET A 23 -18.42 27.51 -9.85
C MET A 23 -17.07 26.82 -9.60
N GLN A 24 -17.06 25.53 -9.26
CA GLN A 24 -15.84 24.73 -9.11
C GLN A 24 -15.06 24.65 -10.43
N ASN A 25 -15.74 24.45 -11.56
CA ASN A 25 -15.11 24.46 -12.88
C ASN A 25 -14.57 25.84 -13.27
N GLN A 26 -15.28 26.93 -12.94
CA GLN A 26 -14.81 28.29 -13.19
C GLN A 26 -13.57 28.63 -12.36
N ILE A 27 -13.52 28.21 -11.09
CA ILE A 27 -12.36 28.40 -10.21
C ILE A 27 -11.17 27.56 -10.70
N ALA A 28 -11.41 26.31 -11.12
CA ALA A 28 -10.36 25.46 -11.70
C ALA A 28 -9.77 26.03 -13.00
N VAL A 29 -10.62 26.61 -13.87
CA VAL A 29 -10.17 27.31 -15.10
C VAL A 29 -9.36 28.56 -14.77
N MET A 30 -9.76 29.33 -13.76
CA MET A 30 -9.01 30.51 -13.29
C MET A 30 -7.64 30.13 -12.70
N LEU A 31 -7.55 29.00 -12.01
CA LEU A 31 -6.30 28.49 -11.42
C LEU A 31 -5.34 27.86 -12.46
N GLN A 32 -5.85 27.37 -13.61
CA GLN A 32 -5.02 26.85 -14.71
C GLN A 32 -4.33 27.95 -15.53
N LEU A 33 -4.77 29.21 -15.43
CA LEU A 33 -4.26 30.33 -16.23
C LEU A 33 -3.05 31.05 -15.60
N ASN A 34 -2.12 30.31 -14.99
CA ASN A 34 -0.83 30.85 -14.55
C ASN A 34 0.15 31.12 -15.72
N ASN A 35 -0.28 31.90 -16.72
CA ASN A 35 0.62 32.41 -17.75
C ASN A 35 0.23 33.84 -18.16
N PRO A 36 0.92 34.88 -17.64
CA PRO A 36 0.52 36.28 -17.82
C PRO A 36 0.55 36.77 -19.27
N LYS A 37 1.29 36.10 -20.17
CA LYS A 37 1.37 36.49 -21.59
C LYS A 37 0.12 36.16 -22.42
N LYS A 38 -0.73 35.22 -21.98
CA LYS A 38 -2.00 34.90 -22.68
C LYS A 38 -3.18 35.79 -22.24
N LEU A 39 -3.07 36.52 -21.13
CA LEU A 39 -4.09 37.47 -20.70
C LEU A 39 -4.12 38.76 -21.55
N ALA A 40 -3.02 39.11 -22.22
CA ALA A 40 -2.90 40.36 -22.98
C ALA A 40 -3.64 40.35 -24.34
N MET A 41 -4.11 39.20 -24.82
CA MET A 41 -4.78 39.07 -26.13
C MET A 41 -6.32 39.03 -26.02
N ALA A 42 -6.89 39.12 -24.82
CA ALA A 42 -8.33 39.27 -24.61
C ALA A 42 -8.68 40.76 -24.48
N GLN A 43 -9.61 41.24 -25.32
CA GLN A 43 -9.94 42.65 -25.50
C GLN A 43 -10.18 43.43 -24.18
N PRO A 44 -9.73 44.69 -24.08
CA PRO A 44 -9.71 45.48 -22.86
C PRO A 44 -11.08 46.09 -22.58
N SER A 45 -11.99 45.30 -22.02
CA SER A 45 -13.09 45.86 -21.24
C SER A 45 -13.50 44.83 -20.19
N LYS A 46 -13.29 45.17 -18.91
CA LYS A 46 -13.59 44.40 -17.68
C LYS A 46 -12.49 43.50 -17.10
N TYR A 47 -11.29 44.03 -16.87
CA TYR A 47 -10.43 43.49 -15.81
C TYR A 47 -9.94 44.61 -14.90
N ILE A 48 -10.15 44.45 -13.60
CA ILE A 48 -9.50 45.26 -12.57
C ILE A 48 -8.09 44.68 -12.40
N GLU A 49 -7.08 45.52 -12.57
CA GLU A 49 -5.69 45.17 -12.34
C GLU A 49 -5.46 44.88 -10.84
N LEU A 50 -5.10 43.65 -10.49
CA LEU A 50 -4.84 43.24 -9.10
C LEU A 50 -3.33 43.38 -8.80
N LYS A 51 -2.94 44.45 -8.11
CA LYS A 51 -1.54 44.69 -7.69
C LYS A 51 -1.17 44.12 -6.32
N ASP A 52 -2.09 43.46 -5.61
CA ASP A 52 -1.79 42.98 -4.25
C ASP A 52 -2.65 41.75 -3.87
N SER A 53 -2.03 40.59 -3.69
CA SER A 53 -2.69 39.31 -3.41
C SER A 53 -3.08 39.12 -1.93
N SER A 54 -2.83 40.14 -1.09
CA SER A 54 -3.11 40.14 0.35
C SER A 54 -4.52 40.61 0.74
N LYS A 55 -5.34 41.06 -0.22
CA LYS A 55 -6.68 41.64 0.03
C LYS A 55 -7.81 40.98 -0.77
N LEU A 56 -7.98 39.67 -0.61
CA LEU A 56 -9.09 38.87 -1.18
C LEU A 56 -10.48 39.17 -0.55
N THR A 57 -10.64 40.31 0.11
CA THR A 57 -11.84 40.74 0.85
C THR A 57 -12.51 41.95 0.21
N GLN A 58 -12.87 41.87 -1.07
CA GLN A 58 -13.76 42.86 -1.67
C GLN A 58 -14.99 42.19 -2.30
N SER A 59 -16.12 42.51 -1.68
CA SER A 59 -17.50 42.27 -2.07
C SER A 59 -17.76 42.38 -3.58
N LEU A 60 -18.55 41.44 -4.11
CA LEU A 60 -19.23 41.58 -5.40
C LEU A 60 -20.22 42.76 -5.32
N VAL A 61 -19.82 43.93 -5.82
CA VAL A 61 -20.75 45.02 -6.10
C VAL A 61 -21.21 44.88 -7.54
N VAL A 62 -22.45 44.40 -7.74
CA VAL A 62 -23.11 44.45 -9.05
C VAL A 62 -23.61 45.87 -9.30
N SER A 63 -23.31 46.37 -10.50
CA SER A 63 -23.50 47.72 -11.02
C SER A 63 -24.84 48.40 -10.71
N LYS A 64 -24.74 49.73 -10.52
CA LYS A 64 -25.77 50.77 -10.44
C LYS A 64 -27.06 50.44 -11.22
N GLY A 65 -28.20 50.48 -10.51
CA GLY A 65 -29.52 50.48 -11.15
C GLY A 65 -30.70 49.89 -10.36
N ALA A 66 -30.58 49.59 -9.06
CA ALA A 66 -31.72 49.09 -8.27
C ALA A 66 -32.18 50.13 -7.25
N LYS A 67 -33.46 50.54 -7.34
CA LYS A 67 -34.13 51.39 -6.35
C LYS A 67 -34.24 50.67 -5.01
N SER A 68 -34.16 51.45 -3.94
CA SER A 68 -34.23 51.06 -2.54
C SER A 68 -35.56 50.38 -2.18
N SER A 69 -35.53 49.08 -1.89
CA SER A 69 -36.46 48.43 -0.94
C SER A 69 -36.13 46.96 -0.67
N ASP A 70 -35.33 46.28 -1.50
CA ASP A 70 -34.91 44.91 -1.18
C ASP A 70 -33.57 44.90 -0.45
N GLN A 71 -33.60 44.63 0.86
CA GLN A 71 -32.42 44.18 1.62
C GLN A 71 -31.92 42.85 1.04
N LYS A 72 -31.15 42.90 -0.04
CA LYS A 72 -30.45 41.74 -0.58
C LYS A 72 -29.31 41.39 0.37
N LYS A 73 -29.48 40.27 1.10
CA LYS A 73 -28.42 39.61 1.88
C LYS A 73 -27.16 39.47 1.02
N VAL A 74 -26.17 40.31 1.26
CA VAL A 74 -24.81 40.12 0.75
C VAL A 74 -24.22 38.95 1.53
N VAL A 75 -24.21 37.75 0.95
CA VAL A 75 -23.47 36.63 1.52
C VAL A 75 -22.00 36.83 1.16
N LEU A 76 -21.19 37.16 2.15
CA LEU A 76 -19.73 37.29 2.01
C LEU A 76 -19.16 35.95 1.53
N LEU A 77 -18.40 35.94 0.42
CA LEU A 77 -17.65 34.75 -0.04
C LEU A 77 -16.79 34.12 1.10
N PRO A 78 -16.16 34.91 2.00
CA PRO A 78 -15.46 34.36 3.17
C PRO A 78 -16.33 33.52 4.11
N THR A 79 -17.61 33.89 4.30
CA THR A 79 -18.54 33.11 5.15
C THR A 79 -18.99 31.80 4.52
N LEU A 80 -18.85 31.63 3.19
CA LEU A 80 -19.08 30.34 2.52
C LEU A 80 -17.91 29.36 2.72
N ILE A 81 -16.66 29.85 2.79
CA ILE A 81 -15.46 29.02 2.97
C ILE A 81 -15.35 28.48 4.41
N GLN A 82 -15.97 29.14 5.40
CA GLN A 82 -15.93 28.74 6.81
C GLN A 82 -16.50 27.35 7.13
N ASN A 83 -17.18 26.70 6.19
CA ASN A 83 -17.86 25.41 6.40
C ASN A 83 -17.23 24.23 5.65
N TYR A 84 -16.04 24.38 5.07
CA TYR A 84 -15.40 23.29 4.31
C TYR A 84 -14.07 22.87 4.92
N TYR A 85 -13.80 21.57 4.86
CA TYR A 85 -12.51 20.99 5.12
C TYR A 85 -11.68 20.95 3.83
N ILE A 86 -10.41 21.29 3.92
CA ILE A 86 -9.53 21.35 2.75
C ILE A 86 -8.65 20.10 2.71
N TYR A 87 -8.55 19.45 1.55
CA TYR A 87 -7.67 18.31 1.35
C TYR A 87 -6.68 18.51 0.21
N TYR A 88 -5.47 17.98 0.41
CA TYR A 88 -4.41 17.92 -0.58
C TYR A 88 -4.05 16.47 -0.88
N LEU A 89 -3.88 16.17 -2.17
CA LEU A 89 -3.43 14.87 -2.65
C LEU A 89 -2.07 15.00 -3.32
N GLY A 90 -1.07 14.32 -2.78
CA GLY A 90 0.23 14.14 -3.41
C GLY A 90 0.10 13.29 -4.68
N THR A 91 0.99 13.53 -5.64
CA THR A 91 1.00 12.77 -6.89
C THR A 91 1.52 11.35 -6.67
N GLY A 92 0.97 10.39 -7.42
CA GLY A 92 1.35 8.97 -7.36
C GLY A 92 0.24 8.05 -6.85
N ASN A 93 0.48 6.73 -6.94
CA ASN A 93 -0.42 5.64 -6.50
C ASN A 93 -1.92 5.89 -6.78
N ASN A 94 -2.26 6.30 -8.00
CA ASN A 94 -3.64 6.53 -8.44
C ASN A 94 -4.46 7.45 -7.53
N HIS A 95 -3.84 8.52 -7.02
CA HIS A 95 -4.50 9.57 -6.21
C HIS A 95 -5.81 10.11 -6.82
N GLN A 96 -6.04 9.98 -8.13
CA GLN A 96 -7.30 10.31 -8.79
C GLN A 96 -8.49 9.52 -8.23
N VAL A 97 -8.29 8.27 -7.83
CA VAL A 97 -9.33 7.44 -7.20
C VAL A 97 -9.69 7.99 -5.82
N VAL A 98 -8.68 8.37 -5.04
CA VAL A 98 -8.86 9.05 -3.75
C VAL A 98 -9.63 10.36 -3.93
N GLN A 99 -9.29 11.14 -4.97
CA GLN A 99 -10.02 12.37 -5.30
C GLN A 99 -11.48 12.09 -5.66
N ARG A 100 -11.73 11.07 -6.49
CA ARG A 100 -13.08 10.66 -6.91
C ARG A 100 -13.93 10.25 -5.72
N VAL A 101 -13.35 9.53 -4.75
CA VAL A 101 -14.02 9.08 -3.52
C VAL A 101 -14.28 10.26 -2.57
N LEU A 102 -13.28 11.09 -2.28
CA LEU A 102 -13.46 12.27 -1.40
C LEU A 102 -14.45 13.29 -1.97
N SER A 103 -14.52 13.44 -3.30
CA SER A 103 -15.48 14.34 -3.95
C SER A 103 -16.95 13.99 -3.71
N LYS A 104 -17.23 12.83 -3.11
CA LYS A 104 -18.59 12.41 -2.70
C LYS A 104 -19.03 12.98 -1.35
N ARG A 105 -18.13 13.69 -0.65
CA ARG A 105 -18.39 14.40 0.59
C ARG A 105 -18.44 15.89 0.28
N ASN A 106 -19.61 16.51 0.46
CA ASN A 106 -19.83 17.91 0.04
C ASN A 106 -18.98 18.89 0.85
N GLU A 107 -18.64 18.54 2.08
CA GLU A 107 -17.89 19.32 3.05
C GLU A 107 -16.39 19.38 2.73
N TRP A 108 -15.90 18.61 1.76
CA TRP A 108 -14.49 18.58 1.39
C TRP A 108 -14.20 19.36 0.10
N MET A 109 -13.16 20.19 0.15
CA MET A 109 -12.65 20.96 -0.97
C MET A 109 -11.20 20.58 -1.31
N PHE A 110 -10.97 20.28 -2.59
CA PHE A 110 -9.62 19.99 -3.10
C PHE A 110 -8.80 21.27 -3.25
N THR A 111 -7.53 21.23 -2.83
CA THR A 111 -6.55 22.27 -3.15
C THR A 111 -5.34 21.69 -3.90
N THR A 112 -4.83 22.44 -4.87
CA THR A 112 -3.57 22.14 -5.56
C THR A 112 -2.36 22.72 -4.83
N ASN A 113 -2.58 23.67 -3.91
CA ASN A 113 -1.49 24.30 -3.16
C ASN A 113 -1.06 23.43 -1.99
N LYS A 114 0.03 22.67 -2.18
CA LYS A 114 0.60 21.80 -1.13
C LYS A 114 1.01 22.54 0.15
N ASN A 115 1.28 23.85 0.08
CA ASN A 115 1.76 24.66 1.19
C ASN A 115 0.62 25.40 1.92
N ASP A 116 -0.63 25.13 1.57
CA ASP A 116 -1.77 25.76 2.20
C ASP A 116 -1.86 25.37 3.69
N SER A 117 -1.80 26.37 4.56
CA SER A 117 -1.85 26.22 6.01
C SER A 117 -3.24 25.80 6.53
N SER A 118 -4.27 25.90 5.69
CA SER A 118 -5.65 25.53 6.03
C SER A 118 -6.02 24.10 5.65
N ILE A 119 -5.08 23.31 5.11
CA ILE A 119 -5.31 21.89 4.79
C ILE A 119 -5.64 21.10 6.07
N ASN A 120 -6.78 20.42 6.05
CA ASN A 120 -7.25 19.49 7.07
C ASN A 120 -6.82 18.05 6.80
N PHE A 121 -6.70 17.64 5.54
CA PHE A 121 -6.27 16.27 5.20
C PHE A 121 -5.19 16.25 4.13
N ARG A 122 -4.13 15.48 4.38
CA ARG A 122 -3.07 15.21 3.42
C ARG A 122 -3.02 13.72 3.12
N TRP A 123 -3.18 13.40 1.85
CA TRP A 123 -2.87 12.08 1.31
C TRP A 123 -1.56 12.16 0.54
N SER A 124 -0.59 11.31 0.82
CA SER A 124 0.67 11.23 0.09
C SER A 124 1.05 9.77 -0.19
N LEU A 125 1.98 9.61 -1.11
CA LEU A 125 2.59 8.32 -1.42
C LEU A 125 3.59 7.86 -0.34
N TYR A 126 4.20 8.83 0.35
CA TYR A 126 5.30 8.62 1.28
C TYR A 126 5.03 9.38 2.57
N SER A 127 5.31 8.74 3.70
CA SER A 127 5.28 9.34 5.04
C SER A 127 6.29 10.49 5.21
N LYS A 128 7.36 10.52 4.41
CA LYS A 128 8.40 11.55 4.46
C LYS A 128 7.82 12.93 4.12
N GLY A 129 8.01 13.87 5.03
CA GLY A 129 7.60 15.27 4.88
C GLY A 129 6.40 15.66 5.73
N TYR A 130 5.72 14.69 6.37
CA TYR A 130 4.74 15.00 7.40
C TYR A 130 5.40 15.53 8.67
N GLN A 131 4.77 16.54 9.27
CA GLN A 131 5.17 17.14 10.53
C GLN A 131 4.27 16.59 11.63
N TYR A 132 4.49 15.33 12.02
CA TYR A 132 3.61 14.59 12.92
C TYR A 132 3.37 15.31 14.27
N ASP A 133 4.39 15.97 14.82
CA ASP A 133 4.26 16.78 16.05
C ASP A 133 3.23 17.91 15.93
N LYS A 134 3.02 18.45 14.73
CA LYS A 134 2.13 19.59 14.51
C LYS A 134 0.68 19.18 14.24
N LEU A 135 0.38 17.88 14.12
CA LEU A 135 -0.98 17.40 13.89
C LEU A 135 -1.92 17.75 15.06
N VAL A 136 -1.40 17.80 16.30
CA VAL A 136 -2.21 17.97 17.52
C VAL A 136 -2.29 19.41 18.02
N SER A 137 -1.20 20.18 17.95
CA SER A 137 -1.11 21.48 18.63
C SER A 137 -0.33 22.57 17.88
N GLY A 138 0.22 22.27 16.69
CA GLY A 138 1.11 23.18 15.96
C GLY A 138 0.47 23.98 14.82
N ASN A 139 -0.80 23.70 14.49
CA ASN A 139 -1.45 24.25 13.30
C ASN A 139 -2.69 25.08 13.65
N LYS A 140 -3.00 26.08 12.80
CA LYS A 140 -4.22 26.88 12.88
C LYS A 140 -5.50 26.06 12.68
N VAL A 141 -5.37 24.87 12.08
CA VAL A 141 -6.47 23.94 11.80
C VAL A 141 -6.07 22.53 12.23
N LYS A 142 -7.05 21.72 12.59
CA LYS A 142 -6.89 20.29 12.84
C LYS A 142 -6.50 19.57 11.54
N GLN A 143 -5.48 18.72 11.60
CA GLN A 143 -4.94 18.00 10.44
C GLN A 143 -4.97 16.49 10.63
N ALA A 144 -5.14 15.76 9.53
CA ALA A 144 -4.98 14.31 9.45
C ALA A 144 -4.08 13.90 8.28
N VAL A 145 -3.46 12.72 8.39
CA VAL A 145 -2.56 12.15 7.39
C VAL A 145 -2.82 10.65 7.19
N ASN A 146 -2.49 10.14 6.00
CA ASN A 146 -2.70 8.74 5.59
C ASN A 146 -1.52 7.79 5.91
N HIS A 147 -0.66 8.15 6.87
CA HIS A 147 0.48 7.33 7.28
C HIS A 147 0.75 7.43 8.79
N PHE A 148 1.27 6.36 9.37
CA PHE A 148 1.96 6.40 10.66
C PHE A 148 3.44 6.71 10.49
N GLU A 149 4.05 7.43 11.44
CA GLU A 149 5.47 7.82 11.37
C GLU A 149 6.42 6.61 11.26
N PHE A 150 6.11 5.52 11.96
CA PHE A 150 6.93 4.31 12.04
C PHE A 150 6.29 3.10 11.34
N HIS A 151 5.49 3.35 10.29
CA HIS A 151 4.84 2.29 9.52
C HIS A 151 5.81 1.26 8.91
N SER A 152 7.11 1.59 8.80
CA SER A 152 8.16 0.66 8.38
C SER A 152 8.30 -0.55 9.31
N GLU A 153 7.92 -0.43 10.57
CA GLU A 153 7.97 -1.54 11.56
C GLU A 153 7.13 -2.75 11.13
N ILE A 154 6.06 -2.52 10.37
CA ILE A 154 5.24 -3.59 9.80
C ILE A 154 5.44 -3.75 8.30
N SER A 155 5.79 -2.68 7.57
CA SER A 155 5.83 -2.71 6.10
C SER A 155 7.20 -2.97 5.48
N GLN A 156 8.28 -2.81 6.23
CA GLN A 156 9.61 -3.20 5.78
C GLN A 156 9.84 -4.68 6.12
N LYS A 157 10.23 -5.47 5.12
CA LYS A 157 10.35 -6.94 5.23
C LYS A 157 11.20 -7.37 6.44
N SER A 158 12.38 -6.77 6.63
CA SER A 158 13.27 -7.09 7.76
C SER A 158 12.64 -6.80 9.12
N TYR A 159 11.95 -5.68 9.28
CA TYR A 159 11.32 -5.30 10.55
C TYR A 159 10.07 -6.12 10.83
N LEU A 160 9.24 -6.40 9.82
CA LEU A 160 8.09 -7.30 9.94
C LEU A 160 8.50 -8.65 10.54
N PHE A 161 9.53 -9.30 9.96
CA PHE A 161 9.96 -10.61 10.44
C PHE A 161 10.62 -10.55 11.82
N LYS A 162 11.45 -9.54 12.09
CA LYS A 162 12.06 -9.36 13.43
C LYS A 162 11.01 -9.11 14.51
N ASN A 163 9.99 -8.30 14.22
CA ASN A 163 8.89 -8.00 15.15
C ASN A 163 8.01 -9.23 15.39
N LEU A 164 7.64 -9.96 14.33
CA LEU A 164 6.91 -11.21 14.46
C LEU A 164 7.70 -12.26 15.24
N GLN A 165 8.99 -12.41 14.96
CA GLN A 165 9.84 -13.37 15.68
C GLN A 165 9.84 -13.08 17.18
N HIS A 166 10.11 -11.83 17.55
CA HIS A 166 10.11 -11.43 18.96
C HIS A 166 8.76 -11.63 19.63
N TYR A 167 7.66 -11.21 18.98
CA TYR A 167 6.31 -11.43 19.49
C TYR A 167 5.99 -12.92 19.68
N CYS A 168 6.39 -13.76 18.72
CA CYS A 168 6.17 -15.20 18.78
C CYS A 168 6.97 -15.84 19.93
N GLU A 169 8.23 -15.44 20.12
CA GLU A 169 9.08 -15.87 21.24
C GLU A 169 8.46 -15.50 22.60
N GLU A 170 7.99 -14.24 22.75
CA GLU A 170 7.33 -13.77 23.98
C GLU A 170 6.02 -14.53 24.29
N ASN A 171 5.30 -14.97 23.26
CA ASN A 171 3.99 -15.62 23.40
C ASN A 171 4.05 -17.14 23.20
N GLN A 172 5.25 -17.74 23.10
CA GLN A 172 5.45 -19.17 22.88
C GLN A 172 4.71 -19.72 21.64
N ILE A 173 4.62 -18.91 20.59
CA ILE A 173 4.02 -19.29 19.31
C ILE A 173 5.13 -19.73 18.37
N ASP A 174 4.97 -20.85 17.69
CA ASP A 174 5.88 -21.21 16.60
C ASP A 174 5.59 -20.34 15.36
N ILE A 175 6.47 -19.39 15.07
CA ILE A 175 6.36 -18.50 13.92
C ILE A 175 6.29 -19.25 12.58
N MET A 176 6.88 -20.45 12.48
CA MET A 176 6.85 -21.29 11.27
C MET A 176 5.48 -21.93 11.02
N THR A 177 4.50 -21.69 11.89
CA THR A 177 3.11 -22.07 11.64
C THR A 177 2.39 -21.11 10.71
N PHE A 178 2.91 -19.91 10.46
CA PHE A 178 2.25 -18.95 9.56
C PHE A 178 3.20 -18.00 8.80
N VAL A 179 4.51 -18.05 9.07
CA VAL A 179 5.52 -17.35 8.29
C VAL A 179 6.49 -18.39 7.71
N PRO A 180 6.82 -18.33 6.40
CA PRO A 180 7.86 -19.20 5.86
C PRO A 180 9.19 -18.99 6.59
N LEU A 181 9.98 -20.05 6.74
CA LEU A 181 11.29 -19.96 7.39
C LEU A 181 12.12 -18.82 6.80
N THR A 182 12.52 -17.87 7.63
CA THR A 182 13.11 -16.60 7.21
C THR A 182 14.38 -16.28 7.97
N PHE A 183 15.41 -15.86 7.24
CA PHE A 183 16.64 -15.28 7.76
C PHE A 183 16.76 -13.84 7.25
N VAL A 184 17.09 -12.91 8.14
CA VAL A 184 17.29 -11.50 7.79
C VAL A 184 18.78 -11.18 7.81
N LEU A 185 19.36 -10.96 6.64
CA LEU A 185 20.74 -10.48 6.51
C LEU A 185 20.73 -8.95 6.49
N ASP A 186 21.38 -8.35 7.48
CA ASP A 186 21.47 -6.91 7.63
C ASP A 186 22.93 -6.47 7.66
N PHE A 187 23.51 -6.24 6.48
CA PHE A 187 24.89 -5.81 6.28
C PHE A 187 25.20 -4.39 6.78
N THR A 188 24.23 -3.72 7.42
CA THR A 188 24.48 -2.46 8.15
C THR A 188 24.79 -2.69 9.63
N ASN A 189 24.60 -3.91 10.12
CA ASN A 189 24.76 -4.31 11.50
C ASN A 189 25.96 -5.25 11.66
N GLU A 190 26.67 -5.13 12.78
CA GLU A 190 27.79 -6.00 13.15
C GLU A 190 27.40 -7.49 13.24
N LYS A 191 26.11 -7.79 13.49
CA LYS A 191 25.57 -9.16 13.59
C LYS A 191 25.20 -9.80 12.23
N ALA A 192 25.51 -9.17 11.11
CA ALA A 192 25.22 -9.69 9.77
C ALA A 192 25.86 -11.08 9.55
N ASP A 193 27.07 -11.27 10.09
CA ASP A 193 27.83 -12.50 10.05
C ASP A 193 27.10 -13.66 10.72
N MET A 194 26.54 -13.43 11.91
CA MET A 194 25.81 -14.41 12.70
C MET A 194 24.56 -14.90 11.96
N SER A 195 23.82 -13.97 11.34
CA SER A 195 22.61 -14.31 10.59
C SER A 195 22.93 -15.12 9.33
N LEU A 196 24.06 -14.81 8.67
CA LEU A 196 24.55 -15.58 7.53
C LEU A 196 25.02 -16.98 7.95
N LEU A 197 25.79 -17.10 9.03
CA LEU A 197 26.24 -18.38 9.57
C LEU A 197 25.06 -19.26 9.99
N GLN A 198 24.05 -18.65 10.61
CA GLN A 198 22.80 -19.33 10.96
C GLN A 198 22.12 -19.92 9.72
N PHE A 199 21.94 -19.11 8.67
CA PHE A 199 21.37 -19.61 7.42
C PHE A 199 22.19 -20.74 6.81
N LEU A 200 23.52 -20.57 6.70
CA LEU A 200 24.40 -21.53 6.05
C LEU A 200 24.38 -22.89 6.77
N GLN A 201 24.58 -22.90 8.09
CA GLN A 201 24.50 -24.13 8.88
C GLN A 201 23.11 -24.78 8.81
N TYR A 202 22.03 -23.98 8.80
CA TYR A 202 20.68 -24.50 8.60
C TYR A 202 20.51 -25.16 7.23
N TYR A 203 21.00 -24.49 6.17
CA TYR A 203 20.97 -24.97 4.80
C TYR A 203 21.65 -26.33 4.69
N GLU A 204 22.88 -26.47 5.19
CA GLU A 204 23.65 -27.73 5.14
C GLU A 204 22.99 -28.85 5.95
N SER A 205 22.51 -28.54 7.15
CA SER A 205 21.92 -29.53 8.04
C SER A 205 20.67 -30.17 7.45
N ASN A 206 19.92 -29.42 6.62
CA ASN A 206 18.63 -29.85 6.10
C ASN A 206 18.61 -30.07 4.57
N ALA A 207 19.69 -29.76 3.85
CA ALA A 207 19.76 -30.01 2.41
C ALA A 207 19.62 -31.51 2.11
N PRO A 208 18.83 -31.90 1.09
CA PRO A 208 18.81 -33.28 0.59
C PRO A 208 20.21 -33.74 0.18
N SER A 209 20.51 -35.04 0.31
CA SER A 209 21.84 -35.59 -0.03
C SER A 209 22.29 -35.28 -1.45
N SER A 210 21.37 -35.14 -2.40
CA SER A 210 21.64 -34.75 -3.79
C SER A 210 22.10 -33.29 -3.96
N ILE A 211 21.85 -32.44 -2.96
CA ILE A 211 22.15 -30.99 -2.96
C ILE A 211 23.23 -30.65 -1.93
N LYS A 212 23.55 -31.58 -1.00
CA LYS A 212 24.63 -31.40 -0.04
C LYS A 212 25.95 -31.18 -0.76
N LEU A 213 26.69 -30.21 -0.26
CA LEU A 213 28.00 -29.86 -0.81
C LEU A 213 29.03 -30.86 -0.31
N ASN A 214 29.89 -31.34 -1.21
CA ASN A 214 31.01 -32.22 -0.84
C ASN A 214 32.08 -31.47 0.00
N ASP A 215 32.12 -30.14 -0.10
CA ASP A 215 33.08 -29.26 0.58
C ASP A 215 32.37 -28.03 1.18
N THR A 216 31.48 -28.28 2.13
CA THR A 216 30.63 -27.22 2.70
C THR A 216 31.44 -26.17 3.47
N GLN A 217 32.47 -26.59 4.21
CA GLN A 217 33.27 -25.67 5.02
C GLN A 217 34.02 -24.66 4.16
N ASN A 218 34.68 -25.10 3.07
CA ASN A 218 35.34 -24.15 2.17
C ASN A 218 34.32 -23.29 1.41
N LYS A 219 33.14 -23.83 1.07
CA LYS A 219 32.06 -23.02 0.47
C LYS A 219 31.63 -21.91 1.42
N PHE A 220 31.35 -22.24 2.67
CA PHE A 220 30.95 -21.25 3.68
C PHE A 220 32.05 -20.23 3.90
N TYR A 221 33.30 -20.68 3.99
CA TYR A 221 34.45 -19.78 4.09
C TYR A 221 34.55 -18.85 2.87
N SER A 222 34.31 -19.34 1.65
CA SER A 222 34.37 -18.52 0.44
C SER A 222 33.28 -17.45 0.41
N ILE A 223 32.03 -17.80 0.74
CA ILE A 223 30.89 -16.88 0.82
C ILE A 223 31.16 -15.84 1.92
N ARG A 224 31.64 -16.30 3.08
CA ARG A 224 32.00 -15.45 4.22
C ARG A 224 33.11 -14.50 3.86
N ARG A 225 34.24 -14.98 3.30
CA ARG A 225 35.40 -14.19 2.88
C ARG A 225 35.03 -13.14 1.84
N TYR A 226 34.20 -13.53 0.88
CA TYR A 226 33.71 -12.66 -0.17
C TYR A 226 32.88 -11.49 0.38
N LEU A 227 32.03 -11.77 1.36
CA LEU A 227 31.22 -10.75 2.04
C LEU A 227 32.01 -9.99 3.12
N ASN A 228 33.10 -10.56 3.64
CA ASN A 228 34.03 -9.98 4.61
C ASN A 228 34.70 -8.70 4.08
N THR A 229 34.87 -8.58 2.77
CA THR A 229 35.31 -7.32 2.13
C THR A 229 34.38 -6.12 2.43
N TYR A 230 33.18 -6.39 2.95
CA TYR A 230 32.16 -5.40 3.30
C TYR A 230 31.78 -5.43 4.79
N MET A 231 32.41 -6.28 5.62
CA MET A 231 32.02 -6.55 7.02
C MET A 231 33.23 -6.73 7.95
N GLN A 232 33.13 -6.30 9.20
CA GLN A 232 34.05 -6.73 10.27
C GLN A 232 33.44 -7.97 10.94
N ILE A 233 33.84 -9.17 10.50
CA ILE A 233 33.23 -10.43 10.95
C ILE A 233 33.91 -10.97 12.22
N THR A 234 33.13 -11.57 13.13
CA THR A 234 33.60 -12.26 14.34
C THR A 234 33.51 -13.79 14.20
N ASP A 235 34.39 -14.55 14.88
CA ASP A 235 34.47 -16.03 14.83
C ASP A 235 33.59 -16.75 15.86
N LYS A 236 32.47 -16.16 16.27
CA LYS A 236 31.62 -16.78 17.31
C LYS A 236 30.79 -17.94 16.77
N PHE A 237 30.81 -19.05 17.51
CA PHE A 237 29.99 -20.23 17.26
C PHE A 237 28.52 -19.92 17.54
N VAL A 238 27.63 -20.34 16.63
CA VAL A 238 26.17 -20.20 16.80
C VAL A 238 25.55 -21.57 16.94
N GLN A 239 24.83 -21.80 18.03
CA GLN A 239 24.04 -23.01 18.20
C GLN A 239 22.70 -22.81 17.48
N ILE A 240 22.40 -23.67 16.51
CA ILE A 240 21.13 -23.62 15.77
C ILE A 240 20.18 -24.64 16.32
N ASN A 241 18.95 -24.19 16.56
CA ASN A 241 17.86 -25.06 16.94
C ASN A 241 17.47 -25.94 15.74
N LYS A 242 17.55 -27.28 15.89
CA LYS A 242 17.12 -28.25 14.87
C LYS A 242 15.60 -28.21 14.73
N SER A 243 15.11 -27.22 13.98
CA SER A 243 13.70 -27.07 13.65
C SER A 243 13.40 -27.82 12.35
N LYS A 244 12.31 -28.59 12.34
CA LYS A 244 11.86 -29.34 11.17
C LYS A 244 11.36 -28.37 10.09
N ILE A 245 11.84 -28.53 8.85
CA ILE A 245 11.30 -27.79 7.70
C ILE A 245 9.88 -28.30 7.39
N PRO A 246 8.88 -27.42 7.25
CA PRO A 246 7.54 -27.81 6.79
C PRO A 246 7.55 -28.51 5.42
N SER A 247 6.70 -29.52 5.23
CA SER A 247 6.64 -30.38 4.03
C SER A 247 6.41 -29.62 2.72
N THR A 248 5.58 -28.57 2.74
CA THR A 248 5.29 -27.73 1.55
C THR A 248 6.53 -27.02 1.00
N PHE A 249 7.53 -26.80 1.86
CA PHE A 249 8.80 -26.23 1.44
C PHE A 249 9.77 -27.28 0.90
N LEU A 250 9.45 -28.56 1.00
CA LEU A 250 10.29 -29.64 0.50
C LEU A 250 9.69 -30.16 -0.80
N GLY A 251 10.34 -29.82 -1.91
CA GLY A 251 10.18 -30.46 -3.21
C GLY A 251 11.50 -31.12 -3.64
N ASN A 252 11.65 -31.35 -4.94
CA ASN A 252 12.86 -31.96 -5.49
C ASN A 252 14.04 -30.98 -5.58
N ASP A 253 13.79 -29.67 -5.45
CA ASP A 253 14.74 -28.63 -5.83
C ASP A 253 15.32 -27.83 -4.64
N TYR A 254 14.78 -27.98 -3.42
CA TYR A 254 15.24 -27.32 -2.18
C TYR A 254 15.44 -25.79 -2.33
N LEU A 255 14.41 -25.13 -2.86
CA LEU A 255 14.48 -23.75 -3.34
C LEU A 255 14.42 -22.70 -2.22
N TRP A 256 15.11 -21.58 -2.43
CA TRP A 256 15.05 -20.41 -1.55
C TRP A 256 14.75 -19.15 -2.35
N ILE A 257 14.26 -18.10 -1.69
CA ILE A 257 13.96 -16.82 -2.32
C ILE A 257 14.67 -15.68 -1.59
N LEU A 258 15.37 -14.86 -2.37
CA LEU A 258 16.07 -13.67 -1.90
C LEU A 258 15.24 -12.43 -2.21
N LYS A 259 15.00 -11.61 -1.18
CA LYS A 259 14.17 -10.41 -1.26
C LYS A 259 14.92 -9.21 -0.67
N PRO A 260 15.35 -8.23 -1.49
CA PRO A 260 15.81 -6.94 -1.00
C PRO A 260 14.71 -6.23 -0.19
N THR A 261 15.03 -5.74 1.01
CA THR A 261 14.01 -5.28 1.97
C THR A 261 13.35 -3.95 1.61
N GLN A 262 14.07 -3.06 0.92
CA GLN A 262 13.63 -1.70 0.59
C GLN A 262 12.83 -1.60 -0.72
N TYR A 263 12.63 -2.74 -1.40
CA TYR A 263 12.04 -2.77 -2.72
C TYR A 263 10.69 -3.51 -2.73
N ASN A 264 9.81 -2.99 -3.58
CA ASN A 264 8.44 -3.47 -3.81
C ASN A 264 8.24 -3.81 -5.30
N CYS A 265 7.07 -4.33 -5.64
CA CYS A 265 6.67 -4.69 -7.02
C CYS A 265 7.52 -5.82 -7.62
N GLY A 266 8.00 -6.74 -6.78
CA GLY A 266 8.86 -7.85 -7.19
C GLY A 266 10.27 -7.45 -7.64
N ARG A 267 10.67 -6.19 -7.45
CA ARG A 267 11.98 -5.70 -7.89
C ARG A 267 13.11 -6.35 -7.10
N GLY A 268 14.05 -6.92 -7.83
CA GLY A 268 15.22 -7.59 -7.27
C GLY A 268 14.91 -8.88 -6.55
N ILE A 269 13.71 -9.48 -6.67
CA ILE A 269 13.42 -10.79 -6.09
C ILE A 269 13.96 -11.90 -7.01
N HIS A 270 14.66 -12.88 -6.44
CA HIS A 270 15.16 -14.04 -7.18
C HIS A 270 14.91 -15.32 -6.39
N VAL A 271 14.46 -16.36 -7.07
CA VAL A 271 14.46 -17.73 -6.56
C VAL A 271 15.82 -18.34 -6.89
N ILE A 272 16.43 -19.03 -5.94
CA ILE A 272 17.75 -19.66 -6.06
C ILE A 272 17.66 -21.16 -5.81
N LYS A 273 18.52 -21.93 -6.50
CA LYS A 273 18.66 -23.37 -6.33
C LYS A 273 19.86 -23.78 -5.48
N ASP A 274 20.84 -22.89 -5.34
CA ASP A 274 22.12 -23.21 -4.72
C ASP A 274 22.79 -21.97 -4.08
N LEU A 275 23.84 -22.23 -3.31
CA LEU A 275 24.59 -21.19 -2.60
C LEU A 275 25.51 -20.35 -3.51
N ASP A 276 25.83 -20.82 -4.72
CA ASP A 276 26.61 -20.06 -5.70
C ASP A 276 25.81 -18.89 -6.27
N GLN A 277 24.59 -19.19 -6.71
CA GLN A 277 23.62 -18.18 -7.13
C GLN A 277 23.35 -17.19 -6.00
N MET A 278 23.22 -17.68 -4.76
CA MET A 278 23.05 -16.83 -3.59
C MET A 278 24.22 -15.84 -3.45
N ALA A 279 25.46 -16.33 -3.42
CA ALA A 279 26.65 -15.50 -3.22
C ALA A 279 26.78 -14.44 -4.32
N HIS A 280 26.54 -14.85 -5.57
CA HIS A 280 26.54 -13.94 -6.71
C HIS A 280 25.47 -12.83 -6.57
N LEU A 281 24.24 -13.18 -6.20
CA LEU A 281 23.16 -12.22 -6.02
C LEU A 281 23.39 -11.28 -4.83
N LEU A 282 23.89 -11.80 -3.71
CA LEU A 282 24.27 -10.98 -2.55
C LEU A 282 25.31 -9.93 -2.95
N ASN A 283 26.33 -10.32 -3.73
CA ASN A 283 27.28 -9.35 -4.26
C ASN A 283 26.61 -8.24 -5.05
N GLN A 284 25.73 -8.64 -5.98
CA GLN A 284 25.07 -7.72 -6.88
C GLN A 284 24.19 -6.74 -6.09
N TYR A 285 23.51 -7.18 -5.03
CA TYR A 285 22.75 -6.27 -4.18
C TYR A 285 23.65 -5.32 -3.38
N ILE A 286 24.82 -5.75 -2.93
CA ILE A 286 25.73 -4.91 -2.14
C ILE A 286 26.42 -3.86 -3.04
N THR A 287 26.98 -4.29 -4.17
CA THR A 287 27.74 -3.45 -5.10
C THR A 287 26.84 -2.62 -6.04
N GLY A 288 25.69 -3.16 -6.39
CA GLY A 288 24.69 -2.55 -7.27
C GLY A 288 24.38 -3.41 -8.48
N LYS A 289 23.15 -3.94 -8.53
CA LYS A 289 22.64 -4.75 -9.63
C LYS A 289 21.86 -3.88 -10.60
N GLN A 290 22.26 -3.80 -11.87
CA GLN A 290 21.41 -3.17 -12.88
C GLN A 290 20.17 -4.02 -13.14
N GLN A 291 18.98 -3.42 -13.07
CA GLN A 291 17.74 -4.07 -13.49
C GLN A 291 17.53 -3.90 -14.99
N LYS A 292 17.28 -5.01 -15.70
CA LYS A 292 16.96 -5.01 -17.14
C LYS A 292 15.72 -4.18 -17.49
N LYS A 293 14.79 -4.03 -16.54
CA LYS A 293 13.45 -3.45 -16.76
C LYS A 293 13.43 -1.93 -16.91
N ASP A 294 14.32 -1.21 -16.24
CA ASP A 294 14.36 0.26 -16.26
C ASP A 294 15.78 0.85 -16.09
N GLY A 295 16.82 0.02 -16.19
CA GLY A 295 18.22 0.43 -16.03
C GLY A 295 18.59 0.87 -14.60
N LYS A 296 17.66 0.79 -13.64
CA LYS A 296 17.93 1.23 -12.27
C LYS A 296 18.83 0.24 -11.55
N ILE A 297 19.76 0.80 -10.78
CA ILE A 297 20.64 0.02 -9.93
C ILE A 297 19.89 -0.30 -8.63
N ILE A 298 19.70 -1.58 -8.37
CA ILE A 298 19.24 -2.10 -7.08
C ILE A 298 20.45 -2.25 -6.19
N ARG A 299 20.47 -1.51 -5.07
CA ARG A 299 21.42 -1.66 -3.97
C ARG A 299 20.64 -1.90 -2.70
N SER A 300 20.96 -2.98 -1.99
CA SER A 300 20.37 -3.25 -0.69
C SER A 300 21.40 -3.86 0.22
N LYS A 301 21.55 -3.24 1.40
CA LYS A 301 22.34 -3.79 2.51
C LYS A 301 21.50 -4.67 3.44
N GLN A 302 20.19 -4.75 3.20
CA GLN A 302 19.28 -5.59 3.97
C GLN A 302 18.52 -6.52 3.04
N ILE A 303 18.71 -7.83 3.20
CA ILE A 303 18.15 -8.88 2.35
C ILE A 303 17.49 -9.93 3.24
N VAL A 304 16.29 -10.35 2.85
CA VAL A 304 15.61 -11.50 3.42
C VAL A 304 15.93 -12.73 2.58
N ILE A 305 16.41 -13.79 3.22
CA ILE A 305 16.48 -15.14 2.66
C ILE A 305 15.33 -15.92 3.26
N GLN A 306 14.42 -16.41 2.43
CA GLN A 306 13.23 -17.11 2.90
C GLN A 306 13.09 -18.43 2.16
N LYS A 307 12.61 -19.47 2.83
CA LYS A 307 12.35 -20.75 2.18
C LYS A 307 11.24 -20.59 1.14
N TYR A 308 11.48 -21.07 -0.07
CA TYR A 308 10.51 -20.97 -1.16
C TYR A 308 9.43 -22.05 -1.02
N LEU A 309 8.18 -21.66 -1.21
CA LEU A 309 7.01 -22.56 -1.21
C LEU A 309 7.00 -23.36 -2.52
N GLU A 310 7.49 -24.61 -2.47
CA GLU A 310 7.63 -25.51 -3.62
C GLU A 310 6.32 -26.22 -3.98
N LYS A 311 5.39 -26.34 -3.02
CA LYS A 311 4.05 -26.89 -3.23
C LYS A 311 2.97 -25.86 -2.91
N PRO A 312 2.87 -24.77 -3.71
CA PRO A 312 1.78 -23.82 -3.54
C PRO A 312 0.44 -24.45 -3.95
N LEU A 313 -0.66 -23.98 -3.37
CA LEU A 313 -1.98 -24.21 -3.93
C LEU A 313 -2.05 -23.57 -5.32
N LEU A 314 -2.68 -24.27 -6.27
CA LEU A 314 -2.77 -23.84 -7.66
C LEU A 314 -4.23 -23.67 -8.08
N ILE A 315 -4.46 -22.71 -8.99
CA ILE A 315 -5.72 -22.58 -9.75
C ILE A 315 -5.35 -22.72 -11.22
N ASN A 316 -5.92 -23.72 -11.90
CA ASN A 316 -5.63 -24.04 -13.30
C ASN A 316 -4.12 -24.19 -13.55
N ASN A 317 -3.44 -24.96 -12.69
CA ASN A 317 -1.99 -25.17 -12.68
C ASN A 317 -1.12 -23.92 -12.49
N ARG A 318 -1.70 -22.75 -12.22
CA ARG A 318 -0.96 -21.50 -12.05
C ARG A 318 -0.87 -21.11 -10.58
N LYS A 319 0.29 -20.56 -10.22
CA LYS A 319 0.55 -20.02 -8.90
C LYS A 319 -0.28 -18.76 -8.68
N PHE A 320 -0.71 -18.54 -7.44
CA PHE A 320 -1.35 -17.30 -7.05
C PHE A 320 -0.94 -16.87 -5.65
N ASP A 321 -1.15 -15.60 -5.33
CA ASP A 321 -1.15 -15.10 -3.97
C ASP A 321 -2.42 -14.27 -3.70
N ILE A 322 -2.77 -14.14 -2.43
CA ILE A 322 -3.98 -13.45 -1.97
C ILE A 322 -3.59 -12.07 -1.45
N ARG A 323 -4.20 -11.03 -2.02
CA ARG A 323 -4.15 -9.67 -1.48
C ARG A 323 -5.42 -9.38 -0.69
N VAL A 324 -5.23 -8.90 0.53
CA VAL A 324 -6.28 -8.30 1.36
C VAL A 324 -5.87 -6.90 1.80
N TRP A 325 -6.83 -6.11 2.28
CA TRP A 325 -6.54 -4.79 2.84
C TRP A 325 -6.76 -4.79 4.35
N GLY A 326 -5.82 -4.15 5.05
CA GLY A 326 -5.90 -3.87 6.48
C GLY A 326 -5.91 -2.36 6.72
N LEU A 327 -6.69 -1.88 7.68
CA LEU A 327 -6.75 -0.47 8.08
C LEU A 327 -6.35 -0.38 9.55
N LEU A 328 -5.39 0.50 9.85
CA LEU A 328 -5.08 0.91 11.21
C LEU A 328 -5.55 2.34 11.40
N ASN A 329 -6.45 2.58 12.35
CA ASN A 329 -6.95 3.93 12.66
C ASN A 329 -6.11 4.61 13.76
N SER A 330 -6.45 5.87 14.08
CA SER A 330 -5.73 6.66 15.07
C SER A 330 -5.74 6.09 16.50
N ASP A 331 -6.72 5.25 16.81
CA ASP A 331 -6.87 4.60 18.12
C ASP A 331 -6.16 3.22 18.17
N LEU A 332 -5.36 2.94 17.13
CA LEU A 332 -4.67 1.67 16.89
C LEU A 332 -5.61 0.47 16.91
N GLU A 333 -6.81 0.66 16.38
CA GLU A 333 -7.73 -0.42 16.06
C GLU A 333 -7.41 -0.94 14.66
N PHE A 334 -7.28 -2.26 14.55
CA PHE A 334 -7.02 -2.94 13.31
C PHE A 334 -8.32 -3.48 12.71
N PHE A 335 -8.57 -3.10 11.46
CA PHE A 335 -9.70 -3.55 10.67
C PHE A 335 -9.24 -4.33 9.45
N PHE A 336 -10.02 -5.32 9.06
CA PHE A 336 -9.83 -6.13 7.87
C PHE A 336 -10.95 -5.86 6.89
N PHE A 337 -10.61 -5.52 5.65
CA PHE A 337 -11.63 -5.35 4.61
C PHE A 337 -12.17 -6.72 4.22
N GLU A 338 -13.49 -6.92 4.29
CA GLU A 338 -14.15 -8.23 4.17
C GLU A 338 -13.87 -8.95 2.85
N GLN A 339 -13.43 -8.22 1.84
CA GLN A 339 -13.06 -8.75 0.53
C GLN A 339 -11.57 -8.55 0.24
N GLY A 340 -11.05 -9.43 -0.60
CA GLY A 340 -9.73 -9.32 -1.18
C GLY A 340 -9.77 -9.79 -2.61
N TYR A 341 -8.60 -10.08 -3.17
CA TYR A 341 -8.51 -10.63 -4.51
C TYR A 341 -7.31 -11.55 -4.64
N ILE A 342 -7.46 -12.54 -5.52
CA ILE A 342 -6.42 -13.46 -5.92
C ILE A 342 -5.63 -12.81 -7.05
N ARG A 343 -4.31 -12.84 -6.98
CA ARG A 343 -3.41 -12.41 -8.07
C ARG A 343 -2.76 -13.63 -8.70
N MET A 344 -3.10 -13.87 -9.95
CA MET A 344 -2.67 -15.03 -10.71
C MET A 344 -1.33 -14.79 -11.43
N ALA A 345 -0.48 -15.81 -11.43
CA ALA A 345 0.60 -15.93 -12.39
C ALA A 345 0.02 -16.09 -13.82
N SER A 346 0.73 -15.61 -14.84
CA SER A 346 0.30 -15.76 -16.24
C SER A 346 0.65 -17.12 -16.82
N GLU A 347 1.64 -17.81 -16.24
CA GLU A 347 2.18 -19.08 -16.73
C GLU A 347 1.96 -20.21 -15.72
N GLU A 348 1.91 -21.45 -16.21
CA GLU A 348 1.80 -22.65 -15.37
C GLU A 348 2.99 -22.82 -14.43
N TYR A 349 2.71 -23.30 -13.22
CA TYR A 349 3.69 -23.49 -12.17
C TYR A 349 4.63 -24.65 -12.47
N THR A 350 5.94 -24.41 -12.37
CA THR A 350 6.98 -25.41 -12.53
C THR A 350 8.23 -24.98 -11.78
N THR A 351 8.96 -25.91 -11.14
CA THR A 351 10.26 -25.62 -10.51
C THR A 351 11.44 -25.81 -11.47
N LYS A 352 11.18 -26.22 -12.72
CA LYS A 352 12.22 -26.45 -13.72
C LYS A 352 12.89 -25.16 -14.18
N ASP A 353 12.11 -24.09 -14.37
CA ASP A 353 12.61 -22.77 -14.79
C ASP A 353 12.32 -21.69 -13.72
N VAL A 354 13.16 -21.67 -12.68
CA VAL A 354 13.07 -20.70 -11.58
C VAL A 354 13.37 -19.26 -11.98
N GLN A 355 13.88 -19.03 -13.19
CA GLN A 355 14.20 -17.69 -13.70
C GLN A 355 13.00 -17.03 -14.38
N ASN A 356 11.99 -17.80 -14.79
CA ASN A 356 10.77 -17.24 -15.35
C ASN A 356 9.93 -16.56 -14.27
N GLN A 357 10.02 -15.23 -14.22
CA GLN A 357 9.29 -14.43 -13.25
C GLN A 357 7.78 -14.51 -13.41
N TYR A 358 7.27 -14.81 -14.62
CA TYR A 358 5.84 -14.92 -14.87
C TYR A 358 5.21 -16.17 -14.26
N VAL A 359 6.02 -17.19 -13.95
CA VAL A 359 5.65 -18.39 -13.21
C VAL A 359 5.68 -18.14 -11.70
N HIS A 360 6.76 -17.52 -11.22
CA HIS A 360 7.10 -17.55 -9.79
C HIS A 360 6.69 -16.31 -8.98
N LEU A 361 6.46 -15.17 -9.64
CA LEU A 361 6.16 -13.88 -8.99
C LEU A 361 4.81 -13.33 -9.46
N THR A 362 3.81 -13.32 -8.58
CA THR A 362 2.41 -12.94 -8.89
C THR A 362 2.16 -11.42 -8.80
N ASN A 363 3.20 -10.60 -8.57
CA ASN A 363 3.05 -9.15 -8.51
C ASN A 363 2.50 -8.60 -9.84
N ASN A 364 1.40 -7.85 -9.79
CA ASN A 364 0.76 -7.28 -10.99
C ASN A 364 1.74 -6.47 -11.87
N ALA A 365 2.67 -5.74 -11.24
CA ALA A 365 3.71 -4.98 -11.95
C ALA A 365 4.66 -5.85 -12.80
N ILE A 366 4.84 -7.13 -12.46
CA ILE A 366 5.59 -8.12 -13.24
C ILE A 366 4.64 -8.75 -14.25
N GLN A 367 3.48 -9.23 -13.80
CA GLN A 367 2.54 -9.97 -14.63
C GLN A 367 2.03 -9.17 -15.83
N LYS A 368 1.83 -7.85 -15.70
CA LYS A 368 1.49 -6.94 -16.80
C LYS A 368 2.46 -6.95 -17.99
N GLN A 369 3.68 -7.45 -17.80
CA GLN A 369 4.68 -7.55 -18.86
C GLN A 369 4.66 -8.91 -19.54
N SER A 370 3.92 -9.88 -19.00
CA SER A 370 3.73 -11.16 -19.66
C SER A 370 2.88 -10.97 -20.92
N PRO A 371 3.23 -11.63 -22.04
CA PRO A 371 2.35 -11.68 -23.22
C PRO A 371 1.02 -12.37 -22.94
N ASN A 372 0.87 -13.07 -21.80
CA ASN A 372 -0.32 -13.80 -21.41
C ASN A 372 -1.16 -13.09 -20.32
N TYR A 373 -0.80 -11.86 -19.95
CA TYR A 373 -1.56 -11.06 -19.00
C TYR A 373 -3.00 -10.81 -19.48
N GLY A 374 -3.97 -11.05 -18.61
CA GLY A 374 -5.39 -10.80 -18.85
C GLY A 374 -6.06 -11.81 -19.79
N LYS A 375 -5.35 -12.85 -20.28
CA LYS A 375 -5.91 -13.78 -21.28
C LYS A 375 -6.89 -14.80 -20.69
N LEU A 376 -6.67 -15.23 -19.44
CA LEU A 376 -7.50 -16.25 -18.78
C LEU A 376 -8.54 -15.63 -17.85
N GLU A 377 -8.17 -14.56 -17.14
CA GLU A 377 -9.07 -13.76 -16.33
C GLU A 377 -8.66 -12.29 -16.39
N ASP A 378 -9.64 -11.38 -16.24
CA ASP A 378 -9.42 -9.94 -16.33
C ASP A 378 -8.33 -9.48 -15.35
N GLY A 379 -7.28 -8.86 -15.89
CA GLY A 379 -6.15 -8.37 -15.12
C GLY A 379 -5.37 -9.43 -14.32
N ASN A 380 -5.48 -10.72 -14.65
CA ASN A 380 -4.96 -11.85 -13.85
C ASN A 380 -5.51 -11.86 -12.41
N GLN A 381 -6.78 -11.51 -12.23
CA GLN A 381 -7.38 -11.34 -10.91
C GLN A 381 -8.68 -12.10 -10.77
N LEU A 382 -8.86 -12.75 -9.61
CA LEU A 382 -10.11 -13.41 -9.24
C LEU A 382 -10.63 -12.85 -7.92
N SER A 383 -11.94 -12.78 -7.79
CA SER A 383 -12.63 -12.46 -6.53
C SER A 383 -12.56 -13.61 -5.53
N PHE A 384 -12.87 -13.34 -4.27
CA PHE A 384 -13.03 -14.40 -3.26
C PHE A 384 -14.18 -15.34 -3.62
N ASP A 385 -15.28 -14.85 -4.17
CA ASP A 385 -16.41 -15.69 -4.60
C ASP A 385 -15.98 -16.68 -5.70
N GLN A 386 -15.18 -16.24 -6.67
CA GLN A 386 -14.63 -17.12 -7.70
C GLN A 386 -13.66 -18.16 -7.12
N ALA A 387 -12.81 -17.76 -6.16
CA ALA A 387 -11.91 -18.69 -5.46
C ALA A 387 -12.69 -19.71 -4.62
N ALA A 388 -13.72 -19.26 -3.90
CA ALA A 388 -14.60 -20.10 -3.09
C ALA A 388 -15.36 -21.10 -3.96
N ALA A 389 -15.86 -20.67 -5.11
CA ALA A 389 -16.48 -21.57 -6.08
C ALA A 389 -15.48 -22.61 -6.60
N TYR A 390 -14.25 -22.20 -6.92
CA TYR A 390 -13.20 -23.10 -7.41
C TYR A 390 -12.81 -24.18 -6.40
N PHE A 391 -12.67 -23.80 -5.11
CA PHE A 391 -12.25 -24.72 -4.05
C PHE A 391 -13.41 -25.35 -3.26
N LYS A 392 -14.66 -25.19 -3.71
CA LYS A 392 -15.85 -25.67 -2.99
C LYS A 392 -15.79 -27.14 -2.59
N SER A 393 -15.23 -28.00 -3.45
CA SER A 393 -15.10 -29.44 -3.18
C SER A 393 -14.00 -29.78 -2.15
N LYS A 394 -13.13 -28.82 -1.83
CA LYS A 394 -12.04 -28.97 -0.85
C LYS A 394 -12.41 -28.39 0.52
N GLY A 395 -13.42 -27.52 0.56
CA GLY A 395 -14.00 -26.98 1.78
C GLY A 395 -14.45 -25.54 1.61
N ASP A 396 -14.89 -24.94 2.72
CA ASP A 396 -15.26 -23.53 2.75
C ASP A 396 -14.00 -22.66 2.74
N PHE A 397 -13.77 -21.96 1.63
CA PHE A 397 -12.66 -21.03 1.44
C PHE A 397 -12.58 -19.95 2.52
N TYR A 398 -13.72 -19.42 2.97
CA TYR A 398 -13.72 -18.36 3.98
C TYR A 398 -13.26 -18.91 5.33
N LYS A 399 -13.76 -20.08 5.72
CA LYS A 399 -13.39 -20.73 6.97
C LYS A 399 -11.93 -21.23 6.95
N LEU A 400 -11.50 -21.85 5.86
CA LEU A 400 -10.17 -22.46 5.77
C LEU A 400 -9.06 -21.42 5.57
N ILE A 401 -9.30 -20.39 4.76
CA ILE A 401 -8.26 -19.45 4.33
C ILE A 401 -8.48 -18.06 4.93
N VAL A 402 -9.66 -17.46 4.73
CA VAL A 402 -9.88 -16.05 5.11
C VAL A 402 -9.80 -15.84 6.63
N GLU A 403 -10.34 -16.77 7.42
CA GLU A 403 -10.25 -16.68 8.89
C GLU A 403 -8.80 -16.80 9.38
N ASN A 404 -8.01 -17.71 8.82
CA ASN A 404 -6.58 -17.81 9.12
C ASN A 404 -5.84 -16.52 8.74
N ILE A 405 -6.15 -15.92 7.59
CA ILE A 405 -5.61 -14.62 7.18
C ILE A 405 -5.91 -13.55 8.23
N LYS A 406 -7.15 -13.45 8.74
CA LYS A 406 -7.54 -12.47 9.77
C LYS A 406 -6.73 -12.63 11.04
N GLN A 407 -6.61 -13.86 11.54
CA GLN A 407 -5.86 -14.17 12.76
C GLN A 407 -4.36 -13.84 12.60
N ILE A 408 -3.76 -14.22 11.47
CA ILE A 408 -2.36 -13.91 11.18
C ILE A 408 -2.14 -12.40 11.02
N SER A 409 -3.09 -11.71 10.37
CA SER A 409 -3.06 -10.24 10.22
C SER A 409 -3.02 -9.56 11.58
N LEU A 410 -3.97 -9.90 12.47
CA LEU A 410 -4.05 -9.31 13.81
C LEU A 410 -2.74 -9.50 14.60
N ARG A 411 -2.18 -10.72 14.60
CA ARG A 411 -0.88 -11.01 15.23
C ARG A 411 0.26 -10.16 14.66
N ALA A 412 0.31 -10.00 13.35
CA ALA A 412 1.33 -9.18 12.70
C ALA A 412 1.26 -7.72 13.17
N PHE A 413 0.06 -7.15 13.28
CA PHE A 413 -0.11 -5.80 13.80
C PHE A 413 0.21 -5.69 15.30
N GLN A 414 -0.25 -6.64 16.12
CA GLN A 414 0.07 -6.70 17.55
C GLN A 414 1.58 -6.79 17.83
N SER A 415 2.34 -7.45 16.95
CA SER A 415 3.81 -7.51 17.03
C SER A 415 4.50 -6.14 16.97
N THR A 416 3.77 -5.10 16.55
CA THR A 416 4.26 -3.73 16.39
C THR A 416 3.66 -2.72 17.38
N ARG A 417 2.84 -3.15 18.36
CA ARG A 417 2.01 -2.26 19.21
C ARG A 417 2.73 -1.10 19.89
N LYS A 418 4.01 -1.25 20.23
CA LYS A 418 4.84 -0.21 20.86
C LYS A 418 5.80 0.51 19.90
N LYS A 419 5.80 0.13 18.63
CA LYS A 419 6.78 0.56 17.62
C LYS A 419 6.15 1.38 16.51
N ILE A 420 5.02 0.92 15.96
CA ILE A 420 4.36 1.55 14.80
C ILE A 420 3.86 2.98 15.09
N ASN A 421 3.53 3.26 16.36
CA ASN A 421 3.16 4.59 16.83
C ASN A 421 3.91 4.95 18.13
N PHE A 422 5.24 4.84 18.09
CA PHE A 422 6.12 5.03 19.26
C PHE A 422 5.86 6.33 20.04
N PHE A 423 5.58 7.43 19.34
CA PHE A 423 5.30 8.74 19.96
C PHE A 423 3.82 9.01 20.25
N GLY A 424 2.93 8.02 20.10
CA GLY A 424 1.49 8.19 20.36
C GLY A 424 0.85 9.28 19.49
N ARG A 425 1.24 9.37 18.21
CA ARG A 425 0.67 10.33 17.25
C ARG A 425 -0.83 10.09 17.09
N ARG A 426 -1.59 11.18 17.03
CA ARG A 426 -3.03 11.17 16.76
C ARG A 426 -3.30 11.70 15.34
N TYR A 427 -4.48 11.40 14.82
CA TYR A 427 -4.95 11.86 13.50
C TYR A 427 -4.17 11.25 12.32
N CYS A 428 -3.61 10.06 12.56
CA CYS A 428 -3.03 9.21 11.54
C CYS A 428 -3.96 8.01 11.32
N PHE A 429 -4.13 7.61 10.08
CA PHE A 429 -4.63 6.29 9.75
C PHE A 429 -3.84 5.77 8.57
N GLU A 430 -3.79 4.46 8.37
CA GLU A 430 -3.06 3.91 7.24
C GLU A 430 -3.72 2.63 6.74
N ILE A 431 -3.85 2.55 5.42
CA ILE A 431 -4.32 1.36 4.72
C ILE A 431 -3.09 0.59 4.26
N PHE A 432 -3.06 -0.70 4.55
CA PHE A 432 -2.02 -1.64 4.21
C PHE A 432 -2.55 -2.68 3.24
N GLY A 433 -1.68 -3.17 2.34
CA GLY A 433 -1.94 -4.36 1.53
C GLY A 433 -1.19 -5.54 2.13
N LEU A 434 -1.89 -6.60 2.48
CA LEU A 434 -1.29 -7.79 3.09
C LEU A 434 -1.30 -8.92 2.05
N ASP A 435 -0.16 -9.59 1.91
CA ASP A 435 0.11 -10.57 0.86
C ASP A 435 0.30 -11.96 1.49
N TYR A 436 -0.52 -12.93 1.07
CA TYR A 436 -0.52 -14.28 1.59
C TYR A 436 -0.36 -15.32 0.48
N MET A 437 0.38 -16.39 0.74
CA MET A 437 0.41 -17.59 -0.09
C MET A 437 -0.29 -18.73 0.63
N ILE A 438 -0.91 -19.62 -0.14
CA ILE A 438 -1.53 -20.85 0.37
C ILE A 438 -0.74 -22.04 -0.17
N ASP A 439 -0.50 -23.05 0.65
CA ASP A 439 0.07 -24.33 0.19
C ASP A 439 -0.98 -25.37 -0.20
N ASP A 440 -0.53 -26.47 -0.80
CA ASP A 440 -1.36 -27.59 -1.22
C ASP A 440 -2.09 -28.30 -0.06
N ASP A 441 -1.66 -28.08 1.18
CA ASP A 441 -2.31 -28.51 2.43
C ASP A 441 -3.30 -27.44 2.98
N PHE A 442 -3.62 -26.40 2.20
CA PHE A 442 -4.51 -25.28 2.56
C PHE A 442 -4.03 -24.42 3.75
N LYS A 443 -2.74 -24.48 4.09
CA LYS A 443 -2.15 -23.64 5.13
C LYS A 443 -1.79 -22.26 4.59
N VAL A 444 -2.09 -21.25 5.39
CA VAL A 444 -1.87 -19.83 5.07
C VAL A 444 -0.49 -19.37 5.52
N TRP A 445 0.22 -18.69 4.63
CA TRP A 445 1.56 -18.15 4.85
C TRP A 445 1.61 -16.65 4.60
N LEU A 446 1.95 -15.86 5.61
CA LEU A 446 2.21 -14.43 5.46
C LEU A 446 3.51 -14.19 4.70
N ILE A 447 3.45 -13.39 3.64
CA ILE A 447 4.59 -13.12 2.76
C ILE A 447 5.15 -11.72 2.96
N GLU A 448 4.28 -10.71 2.96
CA GLU A 448 4.65 -9.32 3.20
C GLU A 448 3.42 -8.48 3.59
N ILE A 449 3.67 -7.35 4.25
CA ILE A 449 2.69 -6.30 4.46
C ILE A 449 3.25 -5.04 3.80
N ASN A 450 2.45 -4.39 2.98
CA ASN A 450 2.84 -3.25 2.17
C ASN A 450 2.13 -2.00 2.69
N SER A 451 2.91 -0.99 3.09
CA SER A 451 2.39 0.38 3.23
C SER A 451 2.08 0.94 1.85
N ASN A 452 1.08 1.82 1.78
CA ASN A 452 0.60 2.40 0.53
C ASN A 452 0.35 1.30 -0.54
N PRO A 453 -0.66 0.43 -0.33
CA PRO A 453 -1.00 -0.60 -1.30
C PRO A 453 -1.37 0.03 -2.65
N CYS A 454 -1.15 -0.72 -3.73
CA CYS A 454 -1.50 -0.27 -5.07
C CYS A 454 -3.00 0.05 -5.15
N LEU A 455 -3.36 1.28 -5.53
CA LEU A 455 -4.74 1.71 -5.75
C LEU A 455 -5.13 1.68 -7.25
N GLU A 456 -4.44 0.89 -8.05
CA GLU A 456 -4.72 0.80 -9.49
C GLU A 456 -5.96 -0.05 -9.76
N GLU A 457 -6.91 0.52 -10.49
CA GLU A 457 -8.14 -0.13 -10.93
C GLU A 457 -7.92 -1.01 -12.17
N SER A 458 -6.96 -1.94 -12.10
CA SER A 458 -6.45 -2.70 -13.26
C SER A 458 -7.39 -3.78 -13.81
N SER A 459 -8.55 -3.99 -13.19
CA SER A 459 -9.58 -4.95 -13.57
C SER A 459 -10.94 -4.42 -13.15
N GLN A 460 -12.02 -4.97 -13.70
CA GLN A 460 -13.40 -4.65 -13.27
C GLN A 460 -13.61 -4.93 -11.78
N LEU A 461 -13.00 -6.00 -11.27
CA LEU A 461 -13.03 -6.33 -9.84
C LEU A 461 -12.47 -5.18 -8.99
N LEU A 462 -11.28 -4.67 -9.34
CA LEU A 462 -10.65 -3.59 -8.58
C LEU A 462 -11.32 -2.22 -8.79
N GLN A 463 -11.95 -1.98 -9.94
CA GLN A 463 -12.80 -0.80 -10.16
C GLN A 463 -13.98 -0.74 -9.19
N GLY A 464 -14.51 -1.89 -8.76
CA GLY A 464 -15.54 -1.97 -7.72
C GLY A 464 -14.96 -1.88 -6.30
N LEU A 465 -13.94 -2.70 -5.99
CA LEU A 465 -13.45 -2.85 -4.62
C LEU A 465 -12.65 -1.64 -4.11
N ILE A 466 -11.77 -1.04 -4.92
CA ILE A 466 -10.86 0.01 -4.43
C ILE A 466 -11.62 1.27 -4.00
N PRO A 467 -12.55 1.83 -4.79
CA PRO A 467 -13.32 2.99 -4.37
C PRO A 467 -14.15 2.72 -3.13
N ARG A 468 -14.78 1.54 -3.03
CA ARG A 468 -15.53 1.13 -1.83
C ARG A 468 -14.63 1.02 -0.60
N MET A 469 -13.49 0.36 -0.73
CA MET A 469 -12.51 0.19 0.35
C MET A 469 -12.01 1.54 0.89
N LEU A 470 -11.72 2.50 0.01
CA LEU A 470 -11.35 3.86 0.41
C LEU A 470 -12.50 4.61 1.07
N ASP A 471 -13.70 4.52 0.51
CA ASP A 471 -14.86 5.26 0.98
C ASP A 471 -15.29 4.85 2.39
N ASP A 472 -15.29 3.54 2.64
CA ASP A 472 -15.58 2.95 3.95
C ASP A 472 -14.46 3.25 4.96
N ALA A 473 -13.19 3.28 4.52
CA ALA A 473 -12.06 3.65 5.37
C ALA A 473 -12.16 5.10 5.83
N PHE A 474 -12.53 6.02 4.92
CA PHE A 474 -12.76 7.42 5.27
C PHE A 474 -13.92 7.60 6.23
N SER A 475 -14.97 6.77 6.11
CA SER A 475 -16.06 6.79 7.08
C SER A 475 -15.62 6.36 8.48
N LEU A 476 -14.66 5.44 8.62
CA LEU A 476 -14.08 5.05 9.91
C LEU A 476 -12.97 5.97 10.43
N THR A 477 -12.52 6.94 9.63
CA THR A 477 -11.35 7.76 9.97
C THR A 477 -11.66 9.25 9.84
N LEU A 478 -11.67 9.75 8.61
CA LEU A 478 -11.87 11.16 8.32
C LEU A 478 -13.24 11.68 8.75
N ASP A 479 -14.31 10.94 8.49
CA ASP A 479 -15.68 11.42 8.75
C ASP A 479 -15.97 11.53 10.26
N HIS A 480 -15.33 10.68 11.08
CA HIS A 480 -15.37 10.85 12.54
C HIS A 480 -14.59 12.09 12.99
N LEU A 481 -13.50 12.41 12.30
CA LEU A 481 -12.63 13.51 12.67
C LEU A 481 -13.13 14.88 12.19
N PHE A 482 -13.81 14.85 11.05
CA PHE A 482 -14.31 15.96 10.23
C PHE A 482 -15.73 15.61 9.76
N PRO A 483 -16.76 15.88 10.59
CA PRO A 483 -18.13 15.42 10.35
C PRO A 483 -18.69 15.81 8.98
N VAL A 484 -19.29 14.83 8.30
CA VAL A 484 -19.95 14.96 6.99
C VAL A 484 -21.45 14.75 7.19
N THR A 485 -22.28 15.68 6.72
CA THR A 485 -23.75 15.62 6.83
C THR A 485 -24.43 15.03 5.61
N LYS A 486 -23.78 15.07 4.44
CA LYS A 486 -24.31 14.55 3.17
C LYS A 486 -23.24 13.78 2.39
N LYS A 487 -23.25 12.45 2.55
CA LYS A 487 -22.43 11.52 1.75
C LYS A 487 -23.28 10.94 0.61
N GLN A 488 -22.80 11.05 -0.62
CA GLN A 488 -23.41 10.31 -1.74
C GLN A 488 -22.96 8.85 -1.67
N ILE A 489 -23.91 7.92 -1.63
CA ILE A 489 -23.65 6.48 -1.75
C ILE A 489 -23.46 6.16 -3.23
N VAL A 490 -22.27 5.71 -3.64
CA VAL A 490 -21.95 5.50 -5.08
C VAL A 490 -21.06 4.27 -5.36
N PHE A 491 -20.57 3.56 -4.34
CA PHE A 491 -19.57 2.50 -4.53
C PHE A 491 -20.10 1.13 -4.08
N SER A 492 -21.09 0.63 -4.81
CA SER A 492 -21.72 -0.67 -4.52
C SER A 492 -20.80 -1.83 -4.85
N VAL A 493 -20.84 -2.88 -4.02
CA VAL A 493 -20.16 -4.15 -4.23
C VAL A 493 -21.21 -5.26 -4.16
N PRO A 494 -21.24 -6.23 -5.10
CA PRO A 494 -22.22 -7.31 -5.07
C PRO A 494 -22.25 -8.02 -3.71
N ASN A 495 -23.44 -8.42 -3.27
CA ASN A 495 -23.70 -9.09 -1.98
C ASN A 495 -23.49 -8.24 -0.72
N TYR A 496 -23.08 -6.96 -0.84
CA TYR A 496 -22.95 -6.05 0.29
C TYR A 496 -23.95 -4.91 0.20
N SER A 497 -24.62 -4.62 1.32
CA SER A 497 -25.44 -3.40 1.41
C SER A 497 -24.55 -2.18 1.27
N ASP A 498 -25.07 -1.15 0.62
CA ASP A 498 -24.40 0.14 0.47
C ASP A 498 -24.21 0.89 1.81
N ASN A 499 -25.01 0.58 2.83
CA ASN A 499 -24.89 1.16 4.17
C ASN A 499 -23.95 0.37 5.09
N HIS A 500 -23.54 -0.83 4.67
CA HIS A 500 -22.65 -1.69 5.44
C HIS A 500 -21.21 -1.24 5.25
N ASN A 501 -20.49 -0.95 6.34
CA ASN A 501 -19.06 -0.69 6.25
C ASN A 501 -18.31 -2.03 6.17
N MET A 502 -17.63 -2.28 5.06
CA MET A 502 -16.95 -3.55 4.80
C MET A 502 -15.61 -3.70 5.56
N TRP A 503 -15.22 -2.75 6.40
CA TRP A 503 -14.09 -2.90 7.32
C TRP A 503 -14.56 -3.56 8.62
N GLN A 504 -14.23 -4.83 8.76
CA GLN A 504 -14.49 -5.59 9.98
C GLN A 504 -13.41 -5.29 11.03
N TRP A 505 -13.80 -4.81 12.21
CA TRP A 505 -12.89 -4.68 13.34
C TRP A 505 -12.40 -6.06 13.79
N LEU A 506 -11.08 -6.24 13.93
CA LEU A 506 -10.48 -7.50 14.39
C LEU A 506 -9.86 -7.40 15.78
N GLY A 507 -9.46 -6.21 16.22
CA GLY A 507 -8.87 -6.03 17.53
C GLY A 507 -8.15 -4.70 17.67
N ASN A 508 -7.78 -4.38 18.91
CA ASN A 508 -6.86 -3.28 19.21
C ASN A 508 -5.43 -3.83 19.38
N LEU A 509 -4.43 -3.00 19.10
CA LEU A 509 -3.03 -3.33 19.34
C LEU A 509 -2.65 -3.27 20.83
N PHE A 510 -3.45 -2.63 21.69
CA PHE A 510 -3.17 -2.44 23.13
C PHE A 510 -3.80 -3.47 24.06
#